data_AF-A0A2W4VG99-F1
#
_entry.id   AF-A0A2W4VG99-F1
#
_cell.length_a   1.000
_cell.length_b   1.000
_cell.length_c   1.000
_cell.angle_alpha   90.00
_cell.angle_beta   90.00
_cell.angle_gamma   90.00
#
_symmetry.space_group_name_H-M   'P 1'
#
loop_
_entity.id
_entity.type
_entity.pdbx_description
1 polymer ?
#
loop_
_entity_poly.entity_id
_entity_poly.type
_entity_poly.pdbx_seq_one_letter_code
_entity_poly.pdbx_strand_id
1 'polypeptide(L)'
;MAPTKFPRIALALLALAGVVLTGCSGQPDQYIGKPGAVSAGPGQDAAADVAQFADIGMAADALLAMPVGATCSLESVVSMANGQPSPGETPNSYLARRGSAYRMIGFATNSQSGTVPASVRIVLLGGTAWGIEARTGLERPDVADYFRVPAFSSAGYQADAGFDDVPPGEYRVFVIGTDGSTEVACPSHHRVLVQ
;
A
#
# COMPACT_ATOMS: atom_id res chain seq x y z
N MET A 1 -15.42 -24.30 84.12
CA MET A 1 -14.64 -25.53 83.79
C MET A 1 -13.27 -25.13 83.24
N ALA A 2 -12.29 -26.02 83.36
CA ALA A 2 -10.86 -25.75 83.18
C ALA A 2 -10.35 -26.07 81.73
N PRO A 3 -9.08 -25.77 81.37
CA PRO A 3 -8.68 -25.49 79.98
C PRO A 3 -7.70 -26.49 79.30
N THR A 4 -7.42 -26.20 78.02
CA THR A 4 -6.31 -26.66 77.14
C THR A 4 -5.82 -25.43 76.32
N LYS A 5 -4.56 -25.15 75.95
CA LYS A 5 -3.21 -25.78 76.07
C LYS A 5 -3.06 -27.09 75.29
N PHE A 6 -2.13 -27.31 74.35
CA PHE A 6 -0.85 -26.68 73.91
C PHE A 6 -0.65 -27.02 72.39
N PRO A 7 0.51 -26.83 71.70
CA PRO A 7 1.71 -25.98 71.91
C PRO A 7 2.09 -25.10 70.68
N ARG A 8 3.24 -24.40 70.77
CA ARG A 8 3.97 -23.76 69.64
C ARG A 8 4.99 -24.73 69.01
N ILE A 9 5.19 -24.67 67.68
CA ILE A 9 6.31 -25.19 66.85
C ILE A 9 5.95 -24.81 65.38
N ALA A 10 6.83 -24.41 64.46
CA ALA A 10 8.20 -23.91 64.56
C ALA A 10 8.54 -22.99 63.35
N LEU A 11 9.70 -22.36 63.45
CA LEU A 11 10.36 -21.47 62.49
C LEU A 11 10.75 -22.16 61.16
N ALA A 12 10.38 -21.57 60.02
CA ALA A 12 11.06 -21.74 58.72
C ALA A 12 10.68 -20.55 57.81
N LEU A 13 11.59 -19.60 57.55
CA LEU A 13 12.64 -19.59 56.52
C LEU A 13 12.15 -19.23 55.11
N LEU A 14 12.58 -18.04 54.68
CA LEU A 14 12.75 -17.48 53.33
C LEU A 14 12.12 -18.22 52.14
N ALA A 15 11.28 -17.49 51.41
CA ALA A 15 11.26 -17.55 49.94
C ALA A 15 11.46 -16.13 49.40
N LEU A 16 12.41 -15.96 48.47
CA LEU A 16 12.72 -14.66 47.87
C LEU A 16 11.54 -14.17 47.02
N ALA A 17 11.08 -12.94 47.28
CA ALA A 17 10.23 -12.21 46.34
C ALA A 17 11.10 -11.70 45.17
N GLY A 18 11.43 -12.60 44.24
CA GLY A 18 12.04 -12.24 42.97
C GLY A 18 11.05 -11.49 42.10
N VAL A 19 11.01 -10.16 42.21
CA VAL A 19 10.29 -9.31 41.24
C VAL A 19 11.08 -9.34 39.94
N VAL A 20 10.82 -10.35 39.11
CA VAL A 20 11.24 -10.34 37.72
C VAL A 20 10.38 -9.28 37.05
N LEU A 21 11.00 -8.11 36.80
CA LEU A 21 10.51 -7.16 35.81
C LEU A 21 10.60 -7.83 34.43
N THR A 22 9.62 -8.67 34.12
CA THR A 22 9.29 -9.02 32.74
C THR A 22 8.78 -7.75 32.08
N GLY A 23 9.69 -6.88 31.69
CA GLY A 23 9.38 -5.86 30.70
C GLY A 23 8.80 -6.60 29.51
N CYS A 24 7.55 -6.30 29.17
CA CYS A 24 6.97 -6.76 27.92
C CYS A 24 7.87 -6.20 26.81
N SER A 25 8.76 -7.04 26.29
CA SER A 25 9.40 -6.81 25.00
C SER A 25 8.26 -6.69 24.02
N GLY A 26 7.90 -5.45 23.68
CA GLY A 26 6.93 -5.16 22.63
C GLY A 26 7.43 -5.89 21.40
N GLN A 27 6.75 -6.97 21.08
CA GLN A 27 7.04 -7.75 19.89
C GLN A 27 6.73 -6.79 18.75
N PRO A 28 7.73 -6.30 17.99
CA PRO A 28 7.44 -5.39 16.91
C PRO A 28 6.54 -6.14 15.95
N ASP A 29 5.36 -5.58 15.66
CA ASP A 29 4.42 -6.14 14.70
C ASP A 29 5.21 -6.44 13.43
N GLN A 30 5.38 -7.72 13.13
CA GLN A 30 6.05 -8.12 11.92
C GLN A 30 5.09 -7.86 10.78
N TYR A 31 5.22 -6.66 10.22
CA TYR A 31 4.77 -6.36 8.89
C TYR A 31 5.29 -7.47 7.97
N ILE A 32 4.41 -8.38 7.54
CA ILE A 32 4.72 -9.50 6.65
C ILE A 32 4.91 -8.92 5.24
N GLY A 33 6.04 -8.24 5.09
CA GLY A 33 6.47 -7.50 3.92
C GLY A 33 7.97 -7.19 3.98
N LYS A 34 8.72 -7.88 4.84
CA LYS A 34 10.18 -7.86 4.84
C LYS A 34 10.68 -8.71 3.67
N PRO A 35 11.37 -8.14 2.66
CA PRO A 35 11.97 -8.94 1.61
C PRO A 35 12.97 -9.92 2.23
N GLY A 36 12.86 -11.20 1.85
CA GLY A 36 13.94 -12.15 2.13
C GLY A 36 15.22 -11.65 1.48
N ALA A 37 16.32 -11.63 2.24
CA ALA A 37 17.61 -11.20 1.72
C ALA A 37 18.12 -12.21 0.68
N VAL A 38 17.82 -11.94 -0.59
CA VAL A 38 18.47 -12.60 -1.73
C VAL A 38 19.90 -12.07 -1.86
N SER A 39 20.88 -12.98 -1.87
CA SER A 39 22.29 -12.64 -2.03
C SER A 39 22.53 -11.89 -3.34
N ALA A 40 23.13 -10.70 -3.26
CA ALA A 40 23.56 -9.97 -4.43
C ALA A 40 24.74 -10.69 -5.12
N GLY A 41 24.47 -11.32 -6.26
CA GLY A 41 25.51 -11.61 -7.25
C GLY A 41 25.89 -10.31 -7.99
N PRO A 42 27.15 -10.19 -8.47
CA PRO A 42 27.55 -9.04 -9.28
C PRO A 42 27.00 -9.18 -10.71
N GLY A 43 25.73 -8.85 -10.90
CA GLY A 43 25.07 -8.73 -12.21
C GLY A 43 24.89 -7.27 -12.58
N GLN A 44 25.62 -6.80 -13.60
CA GLN A 44 25.29 -5.55 -14.29
C GLN A 44 24.15 -5.86 -15.28
N ASP A 45 22.95 -6.06 -14.74
CA ASP A 45 21.79 -6.40 -15.56
C ASP A 45 21.16 -5.14 -16.14
N ALA A 46 20.89 -5.19 -17.45
CA ALA A 46 20.31 -4.09 -18.20
C ALA A 46 18.98 -3.65 -17.58
N ALA A 47 18.64 -2.36 -17.75
CA ALA A 47 17.29 -1.90 -17.50
C ALA A 47 16.32 -2.76 -18.32
N ALA A 48 15.59 -3.64 -17.65
CA ALA A 48 14.47 -4.33 -18.26
C ALA A 48 13.48 -3.27 -18.77
N ASP A 49 12.80 -3.57 -19.86
CA ASP A 49 11.80 -2.68 -20.47
C ASP A 49 10.58 -2.56 -19.55
N VAL A 50 10.69 -1.69 -18.54
CA VAL A 50 9.60 -1.37 -17.62
C VAL A 50 8.62 -0.49 -18.39
N ALA A 51 7.36 -0.90 -18.38
CA ALA A 51 6.28 -0.17 -19.05
C ALA A 51 6.26 1.30 -18.60
N GLN A 52 6.25 2.21 -19.57
CA GLN A 52 6.21 3.64 -19.32
C GLN A 52 4.77 4.12 -19.12
N PHE A 53 4.60 5.17 -18.32
CA PHE A 53 3.39 5.98 -18.38
C PHE A 53 3.27 6.64 -19.76
N ALA A 54 2.19 6.33 -20.49
CA ALA A 54 1.94 6.87 -21.82
C ALA A 54 0.87 7.98 -21.79
N ASP A 55 0.96 8.96 -22.70
CA ASP A 55 -0.13 9.91 -22.94
C ASP A 55 -1.37 9.14 -23.44
N ILE A 56 -2.48 9.25 -22.70
CA ILE A 56 -3.74 8.56 -23.04
C ILE A 56 -4.69 9.43 -23.87
N GLY A 57 -4.24 10.60 -24.35
CA GLY A 57 -5.03 11.53 -25.16
C GLY A 57 -6.22 12.17 -24.43
N MET A 58 -6.32 11.96 -23.11
CA MET A 58 -7.44 12.42 -22.30
C MET A 58 -7.13 13.80 -21.68
N ALA A 59 -7.97 14.77 -22.02
CA ALA A 59 -7.92 16.10 -21.45
C ALA A 59 -8.34 16.10 -19.97
N ALA A 60 -7.83 17.07 -19.20
CA ALA A 60 -8.02 17.08 -17.75
C ALA A 60 -9.48 17.26 -17.32
N ASP A 61 -10.26 18.05 -18.07
CA ASP A 61 -11.70 18.24 -17.89
C ASP A 61 -12.50 16.97 -18.19
N ALA A 62 -12.12 16.21 -19.23
CA ALA A 62 -12.74 14.93 -19.56
C ALA A 62 -12.59 13.91 -18.43
N LEU A 63 -11.39 13.77 -17.84
CA LEU A 63 -11.17 12.89 -16.68
C LEU A 63 -11.95 13.36 -15.45
N LEU A 64 -12.00 14.67 -15.18
CA LEU A 64 -12.73 15.25 -14.06
C LEU A 64 -14.26 15.18 -14.22
N ALA A 65 -14.76 14.96 -15.44
CA ALA A 65 -16.16 14.76 -15.76
C ALA A 65 -16.60 13.28 -15.74
N MET A 66 -15.67 12.33 -15.56
CA MET A 66 -16.01 10.91 -15.48
C MET A 66 -16.89 10.59 -14.27
N PRO A 67 -17.81 9.59 -14.36
CA PRO A 67 -18.58 9.13 -13.21
C PRO A 67 -17.66 8.65 -12.07
N VAL A 68 -17.90 9.14 -10.86
CA VAL A 68 -17.20 8.68 -9.66
C VAL A 68 -18.01 7.58 -8.99
N GLY A 69 -17.51 6.35 -9.05
CA GLY A 69 -18.17 5.15 -8.50
C GLY A 69 -17.25 4.12 -7.85
N ALA A 70 -15.94 4.26 -8.04
CA ALA A 70 -14.95 3.38 -7.42
C ALA A 70 -14.36 3.99 -6.13
N THR A 71 -13.92 3.12 -5.22
CA THR A 71 -13.13 3.48 -4.05
C THR A 71 -11.73 2.88 -4.21
N CYS A 72 -10.70 3.69 -4.02
CA CYS A 72 -9.33 3.30 -4.34
C CYS A 72 -8.33 4.04 -3.46
N SER A 73 -7.08 3.59 -3.49
CA SER A 73 -5.94 4.31 -2.93
C SER A 73 -4.67 3.99 -3.72
N LEU A 74 -3.72 4.93 -3.74
CA LEU A 74 -2.33 4.67 -4.09
C LEU A 74 -1.55 4.71 -2.78
N GLU A 75 -1.22 3.55 -2.23
CA GLU A 75 -0.71 3.43 -0.85
C GLU A 75 0.81 3.51 -0.79
N SER A 76 1.49 3.09 -1.86
CA SER A 76 2.95 3.13 -1.91
C SER A 76 3.48 3.32 -3.33
N VAL A 77 4.59 4.04 -3.43
CA VAL A 77 5.46 4.13 -4.60
C VAL A 77 6.86 3.76 -4.13
N VAL A 78 7.39 2.65 -4.64
CA VAL A 78 8.66 2.06 -4.20
C VAL A 78 9.65 2.12 -5.36
N SER A 79 10.85 2.65 -5.14
CA SER A 79 11.91 2.63 -6.15
C SER A 79 12.36 1.20 -6.42
N MET A 80 12.34 0.77 -7.68
CA MET A 80 12.78 -0.58 -8.07
C MET A 80 14.29 -0.77 -7.97
N ALA A 81 15.07 0.33 -7.96
CA ALA A 81 16.52 0.29 -7.89
C ALA A 81 17.06 -0.07 -6.49
N ASN A 82 16.30 0.19 -5.42
CA ASN A 82 16.74 -0.04 -4.03
C ASN A 82 15.66 -0.59 -3.09
N GLY A 83 14.45 -0.84 -3.59
CA GLY A 83 13.32 -1.35 -2.81
C GLY A 83 12.80 -0.40 -1.73
N GLN A 84 13.18 0.88 -1.74
CA GLN A 84 12.76 1.85 -0.73
C GLN A 84 11.51 2.63 -1.17
N PRO A 85 10.60 2.98 -0.23
CA PRO A 85 9.54 3.94 -0.50
C PRO A 85 10.09 5.28 -0.99
N SER A 86 9.36 5.96 -1.87
CA SER A 86 9.70 7.29 -2.39
C SER A 86 8.62 8.32 -2.02
N PRO A 87 8.50 8.69 -0.72
CA PRO A 87 7.58 9.73 -0.29
C PRO A 87 8.00 11.11 -0.85
N GLY A 88 7.01 11.96 -1.11
CA GLY A 88 7.22 13.38 -1.38
C GLY A 88 7.28 14.20 -0.09
N GLU A 89 7.39 15.51 -0.24
CA GLU A 89 7.57 16.45 0.89
C GLU A 89 6.27 16.74 1.67
N THR A 90 5.11 16.37 1.14
CA THR A 90 3.78 16.63 1.74
C THR A 90 3.01 15.34 2.02
N PRO A 91 2.04 15.34 2.95
CA PRO A 91 1.15 14.20 3.16
C PRO A 91 0.50 13.73 1.85
N ASN A 92 0.34 12.42 1.69
CA ASN A 92 -0.22 11.77 0.50
C ASN A 92 0.51 12.08 -0.82
N SER A 93 1.78 12.52 -0.77
CA SER A 93 2.61 12.73 -1.97
C SER A 93 3.74 11.71 -2.10
N TYR A 94 4.14 11.44 -3.35
CA TYR A 94 5.26 10.60 -3.72
C TYR A 94 6.20 11.35 -4.67
N LEU A 95 7.46 10.92 -4.73
CA LEU A 95 8.47 11.41 -5.66
C LEU A 95 8.78 10.34 -6.71
N ALA A 96 8.68 10.69 -7.98
CA ALA A 96 9.17 9.89 -9.10
C ALA A 96 10.25 10.69 -9.86
N ARG A 97 11.33 10.01 -10.24
CA ARG A 97 12.40 10.57 -11.06
C ARG A 97 12.36 9.98 -12.46
N ARG A 98 12.54 10.82 -13.48
CA ARG A 98 12.81 10.36 -14.84
C ARG A 98 14.17 9.63 -14.86
N GLY A 99 14.31 8.64 -15.72
CA GLY A 99 15.42 7.68 -15.72
C GLY A 99 15.36 6.64 -14.59
N SER A 100 14.20 6.45 -13.96
CA SER A 100 14.00 5.49 -12.86
C SER A 100 12.64 4.79 -12.94
N ALA A 101 12.63 3.52 -12.54
CA ALA A 101 11.44 2.69 -12.47
C ALA A 101 10.92 2.56 -11.03
N TYR A 102 9.60 2.58 -10.87
CA TYR A 102 8.93 2.50 -9.58
C TYR A 102 7.78 1.50 -9.60
N ARG A 103 7.62 0.81 -8.48
CA ARG A 103 6.49 -0.06 -8.19
C ARG A 103 5.40 0.73 -7.47
N MET A 104 4.27 0.90 -8.12
CA MET A 104 3.07 1.55 -7.58
C MET A 104 2.12 0.47 -7.03
N ILE A 105 1.69 0.62 -5.78
CA ILE A 105 0.88 -0.36 -5.05
C ILE A 105 -0.35 0.34 -4.48
N GLY A 106 -1.51 -0.30 -4.58
CA GLY A 106 -2.74 0.21 -4.00
C GLY A 106 -3.88 -0.81 -4.03
N PHE A 107 -5.10 -0.32 -3.89
CA PHE A 107 -6.31 -1.11 -4.12
C PHE A 107 -7.34 -0.33 -4.94
N ALA A 108 -8.24 -1.06 -5.60
CA ALA A 108 -9.42 -0.51 -6.25
C ALA A 108 -10.62 -1.43 -6.09
N THR A 109 -11.75 -0.87 -5.69
CA THR A 109 -13.04 -1.54 -5.56
C THR A 109 -14.13 -0.69 -6.20
N ASN A 110 -15.25 -1.30 -6.56
CA ASN A 110 -16.49 -0.59 -6.78
C ASN A 110 -17.40 -0.80 -5.57
N SER A 111 -17.59 0.27 -4.79
CA SER A 111 -18.42 0.26 -3.58
C SER A 111 -19.92 0.33 -3.85
N GLN A 112 -20.33 0.69 -5.08
CA GLN A 112 -21.74 0.71 -5.50
C GLN A 112 -22.22 -0.69 -5.93
N SER A 113 -21.43 -1.41 -6.74
CA SER A 113 -21.74 -2.77 -7.21
C SER A 113 -21.19 -3.89 -6.32
N GLY A 114 -20.32 -3.57 -5.34
CA GLY A 114 -19.72 -4.56 -4.44
C GLY A 114 -18.70 -5.47 -5.13
N THR A 115 -18.10 -5.00 -6.23
CA THR A 115 -17.18 -5.77 -7.09
C THR A 115 -15.74 -5.22 -7.07
N VAL A 116 -14.79 -6.01 -7.57
CA VAL A 116 -13.42 -5.58 -7.88
C VAL A 116 -13.28 -5.54 -9.40
N PRO A 117 -12.85 -4.42 -10.01
CA PRO A 117 -12.59 -4.36 -11.45
C PRO A 117 -11.38 -5.24 -11.79
N ALA A 118 -11.45 -6.09 -12.83
CA ALA A 118 -10.40 -7.07 -13.17
C ALA A 118 -9.08 -6.47 -13.74
N SER A 119 -9.09 -5.16 -13.98
CA SER A 119 -7.94 -4.33 -14.34
C SER A 119 -8.27 -2.89 -14.01
N VAL A 120 -7.24 -2.08 -13.78
CA VAL A 120 -7.37 -0.64 -13.59
C VAL A 120 -6.28 0.10 -14.33
N ARG A 121 -6.57 1.33 -14.76
CA ARG A 121 -5.58 2.26 -15.29
C ARG A 121 -5.22 3.25 -14.21
N ILE A 122 -3.97 3.25 -13.77
CA ILE A 122 -3.43 4.30 -12.89
C ILE A 122 -3.16 5.51 -13.79
N VAL A 123 -3.65 6.69 -13.41
CA VAL A 123 -3.57 7.90 -14.23
C VAL A 123 -2.96 9.06 -13.45
N LEU A 124 -1.93 9.67 -14.02
CA LEU A 124 -1.33 10.92 -13.57
C LEU A 124 -1.99 12.09 -14.30
N LEU A 125 -2.78 12.88 -13.57
CA LEU A 125 -3.47 14.04 -14.11
C LEU A 125 -2.70 15.33 -13.87
N GLY A 126 -2.11 15.86 -14.95
CA GLY A 126 -1.50 17.19 -15.02
C GLY A 126 -2.33 18.11 -15.94
N GLY A 127 -1.68 18.77 -16.90
CA GLY A 127 -2.38 19.41 -18.03
C GLY A 127 -2.95 18.39 -19.03
N THR A 128 -2.21 17.30 -19.26
CA THR A 128 -2.64 16.09 -19.97
C THR A 128 -2.63 14.91 -18.99
N ALA A 129 -3.44 13.89 -19.26
CA ALA A 129 -3.46 12.65 -18.49
C ALA A 129 -2.45 11.62 -19.05
N TRP A 130 -1.70 10.98 -18.16
CA TRP A 130 -0.75 9.91 -18.48
C TRP A 130 -1.19 8.63 -17.78
N GLY A 131 -1.27 7.50 -18.49
CA GLY A 131 -1.83 6.25 -17.97
C GLY A 131 -0.86 5.07 -18.03
N ILE A 132 -1.03 4.13 -17.09
CA ILE A 132 -0.45 2.79 -17.14
C ILE A 132 -1.50 1.76 -16.67
N GLU A 133 -1.53 0.59 -17.30
CA GLU A 133 -2.44 -0.51 -16.95
C GLU A 133 -1.89 -1.33 -15.78
N ALA A 134 -2.78 -1.75 -14.87
CA ALA A 134 -2.50 -2.64 -13.76
C ALA A 134 -3.57 -3.74 -13.69
N ARG A 135 -3.17 -4.94 -13.24
CA ARG A 135 -4.11 -5.98 -12.83
C ARG A 135 -4.41 -5.85 -11.35
N THR A 136 -5.68 -5.99 -10.99
CA THR A 136 -6.10 -6.34 -9.63
C THR A 136 -5.93 -7.84 -9.42
N GLY A 137 -6.25 -8.33 -8.22
CA GLY A 137 -6.12 -9.74 -7.85
C GLY A 137 -5.16 -10.00 -6.69
N LEU A 138 -4.42 -8.98 -6.22
CA LEU A 138 -3.54 -9.12 -5.07
C LEU A 138 -4.35 -9.17 -3.77
N GLU A 139 -3.94 -10.03 -2.85
CA GLU A 139 -4.66 -10.27 -1.60
C GLU A 139 -4.68 -9.02 -0.71
N ARG A 140 -5.90 -8.63 -0.32
CA ARG A 140 -6.24 -7.47 0.53
C ARG A 140 -7.38 -7.81 1.50
N PRO A 141 -7.16 -8.77 2.43
CA PRO A 141 -8.17 -9.11 3.44
C PRO A 141 -8.54 -7.89 4.32
N ASP A 142 -7.59 -6.97 4.55
CA ASP A 142 -7.80 -5.71 5.26
C ASP A 142 -8.84 -4.80 4.58
N VAL A 143 -8.85 -4.75 3.24
CA VAL A 143 -9.86 -4.01 2.46
C VAL A 143 -11.22 -4.70 2.55
N ALA A 144 -11.24 -6.04 2.47
CA ALA A 144 -12.47 -6.83 2.65
C ALA A 144 -13.11 -6.62 4.03
N ASP A 145 -12.28 -6.64 5.09
CA ASP A 145 -12.71 -6.45 6.47
C ASP A 145 -13.20 -5.02 6.75
N TYR A 146 -12.49 -4.01 6.24
CA TYR A 146 -12.86 -2.60 6.39
C TYR A 146 -14.23 -2.29 5.76
N PHE A 147 -14.43 -2.70 4.51
CA PHE A 147 -15.70 -2.48 3.79
C PHE A 147 -16.79 -3.52 4.13
N ARG A 148 -16.43 -4.62 4.81
CA ARG A 148 -17.29 -5.79 5.09
C ARG A 148 -17.82 -6.46 3.82
N VAL A 149 -17.00 -6.50 2.78
CA VAL A 149 -17.31 -7.11 1.48
C VAL A 149 -16.23 -8.15 1.14
N PRO A 150 -16.49 -9.47 1.32
CA PRO A 150 -15.50 -10.52 1.09
C PRO A 150 -14.89 -10.53 -0.33
N ALA A 151 -15.64 -10.05 -1.33
CA ALA A 151 -15.16 -9.93 -2.71
C ALA A 151 -14.00 -8.92 -2.87
N PHE A 152 -13.81 -7.99 -1.93
CA PHE A 152 -12.69 -7.03 -1.96
C PHE A 152 -11.37 -7.62 -1.46
N SER A 153 -11.35 -8.91 -1.06
CA SER A 153 -10.13 -9.61 -0.66
C SER A 153 -9.09 -9.74 -1.79
N SER A 154 -9.46 -9.44 -3.04
CA SER A 154 -8.59 -9.40 -4.22
C SER A 154 -8.43 -7.99 -4.81
N ALA A 155 -8.82 -6.95 -4.07
CA ALA A 155 -8.83 -5.56 -4.56
C ALA A 155 -7.45 -4.94 -4.83
N GLY A 156 -6.36 -5.58 -4.38
CA GLY A 156 -5.02 -5.03 -4.52
C GLY A 156 -4.53 -5.04 -5.97
N TYR A 157 -3.85 -3.97 -6.37
CA TYR A 157 -3.16 -3.85 -7.65
C TYR A 157 -1.70 -3.51 -7.47
N GLN A 158 -0.89 -3.84 -8.47
CA GLN A 158 0.50 -3.40 -8.59
C GLN A 158 0.83 -3.10 -10.06
N ALA A 159 1.56 -2.02 -10.30
CA ALA A 159 2.19 -1.74 -11.59
C ALA A 159 3.66 -1.35 -11.39
N ASP A 160 4.53 -1.88 -12.21
CA ASP A 160 5.92 -1.44 -12.32
C ASP A 160 5.99 -0.46 -13.50
N ALA A 161 6.38 0.78 -13.22
CA ALA A 161 6.21 1.93 -14.11
C ALA A 161 7.49 2.75 -14.25
N GLY A 162 7.85 3.08 -15.50
CA GLY A 162 8.78 4.15 -15.83
C GLY A 162 8.07 5.49 -16.00
N PHE A 163 8.82 6.58 -15.81
CA PHE A 163 8.32 7.97 -15.89
C PHE A 163 9.03 8.78 -16.99
N ASP A 164 9.75 8.12 -17.89
CA ASP A 164 10.67 8.78 -18.83
C ASP A 164 9.94 9.73 -19.78
N ASP A 165 8.76 9.34 -20.25
CA ASP A 165 7.94 10.15 -21.16
C ASP A 165 7.09 11.21 -20.44
N VAL A 166 6.91 11.10 -19.12
CA VAL A 166 6.10 12.03 -18.33
C VAL A 166 6.89 13.33 -18.08
N PRO A 167 6.36 14.51 -18.46
CA PRO A 167 7.02 15.79 -18.19
C PRO A 167 7.23 16.03 -16.68
N PRO A 168 8.30 16.72 -16.26
CA PRO A 168 8.45 17.14 -14.88
C PRO A 168 7.29 18.03 -14.42
N GLY A 169 6.75 17.77 -13.23
CA GLY A 169 5.56 18.44 -12.72
C GLY A 169 4.86 17.68 -11.61
N GLU A 170 3.83 18.30 -11.03
CA GLU A 170 3.04 17.72 -9.95
C GLU A 170 1.69 17.22 -10.48
N TYR A 171 1.44 15.91 -10.32
CA TYR A 171 0.29 15.22 -10.87
C TYR A 171 -0.66 14.75 -9.76
N ARG A 172 -1.97 14.86 -9.98
CA ARG A 172 -2.97 14.18 -9.14
C ARG A 172 -3.13 12.74 -9.61
N VAL A 173 -3.20 11.78 -8.71
CA VAL A 173 -3.39 10.38 -9.07
C VAL A 173 -4.88 10.03 -9.10
N PHE A 174 -5.29 9.40 -10.19
CA PHE A 174 -6.58 8.75 -10.36
C PHE A 174 -6.37 7.27 -10.63
N VAL A 175 -7.38 6.47 -10.31
CA VAL A 175 -7.49 5.07 -10.74
C VAL A 175 -8.78 4.95 -11.52
N ILE A 176 -8.71 4.59 -12.79
CA ILE A 176 -9.87 4.30 -13.63
C ILE A 176 -10.11 2.80 -13.60
N GLY A 177 -11.33 2.38 -13.29
CA GLY A 177 -11.78 1.00 -13.39
C GLY A 177 -13.06 0.91 -14.21
N THR A 178 -13.64 -0.29 -14.31
CA THR A 178 -14.92 -0.51 -15.00
C THR A 178 -15.98 -0.99 -14.01
N ASP A 179 -17.18 -0.44 -14.12
CA ASP A 179 -18.40 -0.94 -13.50
C ASP A 179 -19.36 -1.45 -14.58
N GLY A 180 -19.50 -2.77 -14.69
CA GLY A 180 -20.19 -3.39 -15.83
C GLY A 180 -19.52 -3.05 -17.17
N SER A 181 -20.09 -2.08 -17.89
CA SER A 181 -19.58 -1.56 -19.17
C SER A 181 -19.15 -0.08 -19.12
N THR A 182 -19.20 0.56 -17.94
CA THR A 182 -18.93 1.99 -17.77
C THR A 182 -17.56 2.19 -17.14
N GLU A 183 -16.68 3.00 -17.74
CA GLU A 183 -15.47 3.44 -17.04
C GLU A 183 -15.83 4.42 -15.91
N VAL A 184 -15.32 4.16 -14.71
CA VAL A 184 -15.51 4.99 -13.52
C VAL A 184 -14.15 5.48 -13.02
N ALA A 185 -14.07 6.77 -12.69
CA ALA A 185 -12.88 7.34 -12.09
C ALA A 185 -12.95 7.26 -10.56
N CYS A 186 -11.82 6.97 -9.93
CA CYS A 186 -11.61 7.18 -8.51
C CYS A 186 -10.45 8.16 -8.32
N PRO A 187 -10.65 9.33 -7.69
CA PRO A 187 -9.55 10.15 -7.21
C PRO A 187 -8.91 9.44 -6.00
N SER A 188 -7.63 9.05 -6.09
CA SER A 188 -6.98 8.38 -4.95
C SER A 188 -6.61 9.35 -3.82
N HIS A 189 -6.77 10.67 -4.06
CA HIS A 189 -6.32 11.76 -3.19
C HIS A 189 -4.79 11.80 -2.94
N HIS A 190 -4.02 11.04 -3.72
CA HIS A 190 -2.56 11.09 -3.73
C HIS A 190 -2.00 11.96 -4.87
N ARG A 191 -0.74 12.36 -4.72
CA ARG A 191 0.00 13.18 -5.70
C ARG A 191 1.35 12.53 -6.03
N VAL A 192 1.82 12.69 -7.25
CA VAL A 192 3.18 12.31 -7.66
C VAL A 192 3.87 13.56 -8.20
N LEU A 193 5.01 13.90 -7.62
CA LEU A 193 5.94 14.88 -8.19
C LEU A 193 6.92 14.13 -9.10
N VAL A 194 6.91 14.46 -10.39
CA VAL A 194 7.85 13.95 -11.39
C VAL A 194 9.00 14.95 -11.55
N GLN A 195 10.25 14.48 -11.48
CA GLN A 195 11.48 15.26 -11.62
C GLN A 195 12.39 14.69 -12.71
#